data_AF-A0A537I1U6-F1
#
_entry.id   AF-A0A537I1U6-F1
#
_cell.length_a   1.000
_cell.length_b   1.000
_cell.length_c   1.000
_cell.angle_alpha   90.00
_cell.angle_beta   90.00
_cell.angle_gamma   90.00
#
_symmetry.space_group_name_H-M   'P 1'
#
loop_
_entity.id
_entity.type
_entity.pdbx_description
1 polymer ?
#
loop_
_entity_poly.entity_id
_entity_poly.type
_entity_poly.pdbx_seq_one_letter_code
_entity_poly.pdbx_strand_id
1 'polypeptide(L)'
;MEVHAHSHTPRKKWTHYFWEFLMLFLAVFCGFLAEYQLEHKIEKDRAKELARNLYDELRDDSVNISLRVKNRLRQENSLKWLMAYFKDSSLSNVSKTFSIHFLYGIHFRTPSVFEARTIVLEQLKNSGSLRYFRSQELQKLIGDLSVAILQINDRQALENNIREQFLQPFTISHYDYEFDSRITSGGTLLFIDAIARYEKSDETIPFHFGHMENFDRKTAINVLGLFGMSAIRATRQQHFQKYIDLNTELLRELRKEYHLK
;
A
#
# COMPACT_ATOMS: atom_id res chain seq x y z
N MET A 1 80.75 -16.22 -46.59
CA MET A 1 80.46 -15.91 -45.18
C MET A 1 79.58 -14.67 -45.21
N GLU A 2 78.26 -14.87 -45.23
CA GLU A 2 77.31 -13.76 -45.26
C GLU A 2 77.21 -13.17 -43.86
N VAL A 3 77.70 -11.94 -43.70
CA VAL A 3 77.67 -11.21 -42.44
C VAL A 3 76.28 -10.60 -42.32
N HIS A 4 75.42 -11.19 -41.50
CA HIS A 4 74.16 -10.57 -41.11
C HIS A 4 74.46 -9.27 -40.35
N ALA A 5 74.23 -8.13 -41.00
CA ALA A 5 74.20 -6.84 -40.33
C ALA A 5 72.97 -6.81 -39.41
N HIS A 6 73.14 -7.17 -38.15
CA HIS A 6 72.14 -6.86 -37.14
C HIS A 6 72.09 -5.34 -36.99
N SER A 7 71.04 -4.74 -37.58
CA SER A 7 70.71 -3.33 -37.36
C SER A 7 70.64 -3.09 -35.85
N HIS A 8 71.63 -2.39 -35.31
CA HIS A 8 71.60 -1.91 -33.94
C HIS A 8 70.45 -0.91 -33.83
N THR A 9 69.30 -1.37 -33.35
CA THR A 9 68.24 -0.45 -32.92
C THR A 9 68.85 0.50 -31.88
N PRO A 10 68.83 1.82 -32.11
CA PRO A 10 69.41 2.78 -31.18
C PRO A 10 68.77 2.61 -29.80
N ARG A 11 69.59 2.45 -28.75
CA ARG A 11 69.10 2.31 -27.38
C ARG A 11 68.20 3.51 -27.05
N LYS A 12 66.94 3.25 -26.70
CA LYS A 12 65.99 4.28 -26.32
C LYS A 12 66.55 5.05 -25.12
N LYS A 13 66.59 6.38 -25.23
CA LYS A 13 66.98 7.26 -24.12
C LYS A 13 65.94 7.11 -23.01
N TRP A 14 66.33 7.31 -21.74
CA TRP A 14 65.42 7.22 -20.59
C TRP A 14 64.13 8.07 -20.77
N THR A 15 64.24 9.20 -21.47
CA THR A 15 63.11 10.05 -21.84
C THR A 15 62.05 9.32 -22.66
N HIS A 16 62.43 8.40 -23.56
CA HIS A 16 61.47 7.58 -24.31
C HIS A 16 60.68 6.63 -23.41
N TYR A 17 61.35 5.98 -22.45
CA TYR A 17 60.68 5.11 -21.48
C TYR A 17 59.73 5.89 -20.57
N PHE A 18 60.09 7.11 -20.18
CA PHE A 18 59.21 7.99 -19.41
C PHE A 18 57.97 8.38 -20.22
N TRP A 19 58.12 8.77 -21.50
CA TRP A 19 56.98 9.13 -22.35
C TRP A 19 56.09 7.91 -22.69
N GLU A 20 56.67 6.73 -22.86
CA GLU A 20 55.92 5.47 -23.03
C GLU A 20 55.13 5.11 -21.76
N PHE A 21 55.77 5.20 -20.60
CA PHE A 21 55.10 5.04 -19.32
C PHE A 21 53.97 6.06 -19.16
N LEU A 22 54.24 7.34 -19.43
CA LEU A 22 53.26 8.41 -19.27
C LEU A 22 52.06 8.22 -20.21
N MET A 23 52.29 7.77 -21.45
CA MET A 23 51.23 7.46 -22.41
C MET A 23 50.35 6.30 -21.92
N LEU A 24 50.96 5.19 -21.49
CA LEU A 24 50.22 4.03 -20.97
C LEU A 24 49.49 4.36 -19.65
N PHE A 25 50.17 5.06 -18.75
CA PHE A 25 49.60 5.54 -17.50
C PHE A 25 48.42 6.46 -17.76
N LEU A 26 48.55 7.45 -18.65
CA LEU A 26 47.48 8.38 -18.97
C LEU A 26 46.30 7.67 -19.64
N ALA A 27 46.56 6.71 -20.55
CA ALA A 27 45.50 5.93 -21.17
C ALA A 27 44.65 5.17 -20.14
N VAL A 28 45.31 4.48 -19.19
CA VAL A 28 44.64 3.75 -18.12
C VAL A 28 43.95 4.71 -17.12
N PHE A 29 44.64 5.77 -16.71
CA PHE A 29 44.12 6.78 -15.78
C PHE A 29 42.90 7.50 -16.35
N CYS A 30 42.94 7.94 -17.61
CA CYS A 30 41.80 8.55 -18.28
C CYS A 30 40.64 7.56 -18.45
N GLY A 31 40.92 6.28 -18.70
CA GLY A 31 39.90 5.22 -18.71
C GLY A 31 39.14 5.16 -17.38
N PHE A 32 39.86 5.03 -16.26
CA PHE A 32 39.26 5.03 -14.92
C PHE A 32 38.52 6.33 -14.60
N LEU A 33 39.07 7.49 -14.97
CA LEU A 33 38.41 8.78 -14.75
C LEU A 33 37.10 8.92 -15.55
N ALA A 34 37.10 8.45 -16.80
CA ALA A 34 35.92 8.46 -17.65
C ALA A 34 34.82 7.55 -17.10
N GLU A 35 35.18 6.35 -16.65
CA GLU A 35 34.24 5.41 -16.00
C GLU A 35 33.65 5.99 -14.72
N TYR A 36 34.49 6.56 -13.84
CA TYR A 36 34.04 7.21 -12.60
C TYR A 36 33.05 8.35 -12.86
N GLN A 37 33.33 9.21 -13.85
CA GLN A 37 32.43 10.31 -14.22
C GLN A 37 31.12 9.80 -14.86
N LEU A 38 31.21 8.79 -15.74
CA LEU A 38 30.06 8.20 -16.40
C LEU A 38 29.12 7.53 -15.39
N GLU A 39 29.67 6.74 -14.45
CA GLU A 39 28.90 6.11 -13.37
C GLU A 39 28.17 7.16 -12.54
N HIS A 40 28.87 8.21 -12.09
CA HIS A 40 28.26 9.27 -11.30
C HIS A 40 27.09 9.97 -12.01
N LYS A 41 27.21 10.15 -13.34
CA LYS A 41 26.14 10.71 -14.17
C LYS A 41 24.95 9.75 -14.26
N ILE A 42 25.20 8.49 -14.60
CA ILE A 42 24.17 7.45 -14.72
C ILE A 42 23.42 7.27 -13.39
N GLU A 43 24.12 7.22 -12.26
CA GLU A 43 23.52 7.09 -10.94
C GLU A 43 22.60 8.27 -10.62
N LYS A 44 23.02 9.50 -10.95
CA LYS A 44 22.20 10.71 -10.73
C LYS A 44 20.95 10.71 -11.61
N ASP A 45 21.06 10.29 -12.86
CA ASP A 45 19.92 10.24 -13.78
C ASP A 45 18.93 9.14 -13.36
N ARG A 46 19.41 7.96 -12.98
CA ARG A 46 18.59 6.88 -12.41
C ARG A 46 17.91 7.30 -11.11
N ALA A 47 18.62 7.99 -10.21
CA ALA A 47 18.05 8.48 -8.96
C ALA A 47 16.86 9.40 -9.21
N LYS A 48 16.97 10.31 -10.19
CA LYS A 48 15.88 11.23 -10.56
C LYS A 48 14.67 10.49 -11.12
N GLU A 49 14.89 9.52 -12.00
CA GLU A 49 13.81 8.72 -12.59
C GLU A 49 13.06 7.92 -11.52
N LEU A 50 13.81 7.20 -10.67
CA LEU A 50 13.26 6.44 -9.55
C LEU A 50 12.53 7.34 -8.54
N ALA A 51 13.10 8.51 -8.21
CA ALA A 51 12.47 9.47 -7.30
C ALA A 51 11.14 9.99 -7.85
N ARG A 52 11.07 10.28 -9.16
CA ARG A 52 9.83 10.71 -9.82
C ARG A 52 8.78 9.61 -9.80
N ASN A 53 9.15 8.38 -10.18
CA ASN A 53 8.24 7.25 -10.19
C ASN A 53 7.72 6.94 -8.77
N LEU A 54 8.61 6.96 -7.76
CA LEU A 54 8.22 6.79 -6.37
C LEU A 54 7.25 7.88 -5.92
N TYR A 55 7.56 9.14 -6.24
CA TYR A 55 6.69 10.26 -5.89
C TYR A 55 5.29 10.15 -6.50
N ASP A 56 5.18 9.76 -7.78
CA ASP A 56 3.88 9.56 -8.43
C ASP A 56 3.10 8.39 -7.79
N GLU A 57 3.77 7.28 -7.49
CA GLU A 57 3.19 6.12 -6.79
C GLU A 57 2.63 6.49 -5.40
N LEU A 58 3.42 7.20 -4.60
CA LEU A 58 3.07 7.66 -3.26
C LEU A 58 1.96 8.72 -3.26
N ARG A 59 1.89 9.56 -4.29
CA ARG A 59 0.81 10.53 -4.47
C ARG A 59 -0.51 9.81 -4.72
N ASP A 60 -0.52 8.80 -5.60
CA ASP A 60 -1.71 8.02 -5.90
C ASP A 60 -2.17 7.22 -4.67
N ASP A 61 -1.24 6.65 -3.91
CA ASP A 61 -1.52 5.95 -2.65
C ASP A 61 -2.13 6.87 -1.58
N SER A 62 -1.73 8.16 -1.55
CA SER A 62 -2.35 9.16 -0.64
C SER A 62 -3.85 9.28 -0.87
N VAL A 63 -4.28 9.27 -2.14
CA VAL A 63 -5.70 9.34 -2.51
C VAL A 63 -6.40 8.03 -2.14
N ASN A 64 -5.76 6.90 -2.43
CA ASN A 64 -6.32 5.58 -2.12
C ASN A 64 -6.54 5.41 -0.61
N ILE A 65 -5.52 5.63 0.21
CA ILE A 65 -5.63 5.43 1.66
C ILE A 65 -6.66 6.38 2.29
N SER A 66 -6.80 7.61 1.79
CA SER A 66 -7.83 8.54 2.24
C SER A 66 -9.25 8.00 2.00
N LEU A 67 -9.48 7.39 0.82
CA LEU A 67 -10.75 6.68 0.54
C LEU A 67 -10.96 5.49 1.49
N ARG A 68 -9.91 4.71 1.79
CA ARG A 68 -10.01 3.58 2.72
C ARG A 68 -10.31 4.01 4.15
N VAL A 69 -9.70 5.11 4.62
CA VAL A 69 -9.99 5.72 5.92
C VAL A 69 -11.47 6.12 6.01
N LYS A 70 -12.02 6.76 4.97
CA LYS A 70 -13.44 7.13 4.92
C LYS A 70 -14.35 5.90 4.99
N ASN A 71 -14.03 4.85 4.25
CA ASN A 71 -14.80 3.60 4.26
C ASN A 71 -14.73 2.89 5.62
N ARG A 72 -13.56 2.85 6.27
CA ARG A 72 -13.40 2.30 7.63
C ARG A 72 -14.20 3.08 8.67
N LEU A 73 -14.21 4.41 8.60
CA LEU A 73 -15.05 5.22 9.50
C LEU A 73 -16.54 4.90 9.35
N ARG A 74 -17.01 4.70 8.11
CA ARG A 74 -18.39 4.28 7.85
C ARG A 74 -18.71 2.90 8.42
N GLN A 75 -17.79 1.95 8.26
CA GLN A 75 -17.92 0.61 8.81
C GLN A 75 -17.96 0.64 10.35
N GLU A 76 -17.05 1.40 10.98
CA GLU A 76 -17.03 1.60 12.43
C GLU A 76 -18.33 2.21 12.95
N ASN A 77 -18.86 3.24 12.27
CA ASN A 77 -20.12 3.86 12.64
C ASN A 77 -21.29 2.88 12.51
N SER A 78 -21.27 2.03 11.48
CA SER A 78 -22.31 1.01 11.28
C SER A 78 -22.26 -0.09 12.34
N LEU A 79 -21.06 -0.57 12.68
CA LEU A 79 -20.88 -1.52 13.78
C LEU A 79 -21.34 -0.93 15.11
N LYS A 80 -20.97 0.32 15.40
CA LYS A 80 -21.42 1.02 16.62
C LYS A 80 -22.94 1.16 16.67
N TRP A 81 -23.57 1.48 15.54
CA TRP A 81 -25.02 1.58 15.44
C TRP A 81 -25.70 0.23 15.69
N LEU A 82 -25.21 -0.84 15.05
CA LEU A 82 -25.74 -2.21 15.24
C LEU A 82 -25.58 -2.69 16.68
N MET A 83 -24.43 -2.41 17.31
CA MET A 83 -24.22 -2.72 18.73
C MET A 83 -25.25 -2.02 19.63
N ALA A 84 -25.64 -0.78 19.32
CA ALA A 84 -26.69 -0.08 20.06
C ALA A 84 -28.05 -0.71 19.79
N TYR A 85 -28.37 -0.99 18.52
CA TYR A 85 -29.62 -1.62 18.11
C TYR A 85 -29.84 -3.00 18.77
N PHE A 86 -28.79 -3.83 18.83
CA PHE A 86 -28.88 -5.17 19.40
C PHE A 86 -29.13 -5.22 20.91
N LYS A 87 -29.05 -4.09 21.64
CA LYS A 87 -29.32 -4.06 23.08
C LYS A 87 -30.77 -4.40 23.41
N ASP A 88 -31.72 -3.79 22.71
CA ASP A 88 -33.15 -3.85 23.06
C ASP A 88 -34.10 -3.77 21.86
N SER A 89 -33.61 -3.47 20.65
CA SER A 89 -34.48 -3.30 19.49
C SER A 89 -34.96 -4.63 18.91
N SER A 90 -36.17 -4.62 18.32
CA SER A 90 -36.78 -5.79 17.68
C SER A 90 -36.04 -6.18 16.40
N LEU A 91 -35.98 -7.48 16.12
CA LEU A 91 -35.39 -8.04 14.90
C LEU A 91 -36.43 -8.58 13.91
N SER A 92 -37.72 -8.58 14.27
CA SER A 92 -38.79 -9.15 13.45
C SER A 92 -39.11 -8.32 12.21
N ASN A 93 -39.09 -6.99 12.33
CA ASN A 93 -39.35 -6.05 11.25
C ASN A 93 -38.30 -4.94 11.30
N VAL A 94 -37.13 -5.21 10.72
CA VAL A 94 -36.02 -4.26 10.74
C VAL A 94 -36.17 -3.20 9.64
N SER A 95 -35.69 -2.00 9.91
CA SER A 95 -35.79 -0.87 8.99
C SER A 95 -34.77 -0.94 7.85
N LYS A 96 -34.98 -0.14 6.80
CA LYS A 96 -33.97 0.14 5.78
C LYS A 96 -32.64 0.56 6.42
N THR A 97 -32.66 1.43 7.43
CA THR A 97 -31.48 1.86 8.18
C THR A 97 -30.72 0.69 8.80
N PHE A 98 -31.43 -0.28 9.38
CA PHE A 98 -30.82 -1.50 9.89
C PHE A 98 -30.10 -2.27 8.79
N SER A 99 -30.78 -2.51 7.65
CA SER A 99 -30.19 -3.26 6.53
C SER A 99 -28.92 -2.58 6.00
N ILE A 100 -28.91 -1.25 5.86
CA ILE A 100 -27.73 -0.48 5.42
C ILE A 100 -26.57 -0.64 6.41
N HIS A 101 -26.82 -0.53 7.72
CA HIS A 101 -25.78 -0.71 8.71
C HIS A 101 -25.30 -2.16 8.78
N PHE A 102 -26.17 -3.15 8.59
CA PHE A 102 -25.79 -4.55 8.49
C PHE A 102 -24.83 -4.77 7.30
N LEU A 103 -25.17 -4.22 6.14
CA LEU A 103 -24.36 -4.29 4.93
C LEU A 103 -22.98 -3.67 5.16
N TYR A 104 -22.90 -2.39 5.56
CA TYR A 104 -21.62 -1.70 5.73
C TYR A 104 -20.80 -2.16 6.94
N GLY A 105 -21.46 -2.60 8.01
CA GLY A 105 -20.81 -3.02 9.24
C GLY A 105 -20.25 -4.44 9.14
N ILE A 106 -21.10 -5.39 8.72
CA ILE A 106 -20.84 -6.83 8.81
C ILE A 106 -20.58 -7.42 7.44
N HIS A 107 -21.49 -7.24 6.49
CA HIS A 107 -21.43 -7.98 5.23
C HIS A 107 -20.29 -7.49 4.31
N PHE A 108 -20.02 -6.19 4.27
CA PHE A 108 -19.17 -5.58 3.24
C PHE A 108 -17.70 -5.42 3.67
N ARG A 109 -16.78 -6.12 2.97
CA ARG A 109 -15.34 -6.18 3.30
C ARG A 109 -14.47 -5.24 2.44
N THR A 110 -14.64 -5.32 1.12
CA THR A 110 -13.67 -4.82 0.13
C THR A 110 -13.37 -3.31 0.16
N PRO A 111 -14.30 -2.40 0.48
CA PRO A 111 -14.00 -0.97 0.45
C PRO A 111 -13.00 -0.51 1.51
N SER A 112 -12.80 -1.28 2.58
CA SER A 112 -12.00 -0.92 3.77
C SER A 112 -10.56 -1.41 3.72
N VAL A 113 -10.21 -2.27 2.75
CA VAL A 113 -8.86 -2.83 2.59
C VAL A 113 -7.98 -1.84 1.84
N PHE A 114 -6.78 -1.60 2.36
CA PHE A 114 -5.74 -0.79 1.74
C PHE A 114 -4.61 -1.67 1.26
N GLU A 115 -4.23 -1.50 0.00
CA GLU A 115 -3.06 -2.13 -0.61
C GLU A 115 -2.19 -1.01 -1.15
N ALA A 116 -1.02 -0.82 -0.53
CA ALA A 116 -0.04 0.13 -1.00
C ALA A 116 0.56 -0.37 -2.31
N ARG A 117 0.83 0.55 -3.24
CA ARG A 117 1.67 0.26 -4.39
C ARG A 117 3.11 0.15 -3.91
N THR A 118 3.81 -0.87 -4.40
CA THR A 118 5.16 -1.19 -3.95
C THR A 118 6.14 -1.40 -5.08
N ILE A 119 5.75 -1.14 -6.34
CA ILE A 119 6.58 -1.49 -7.50
C ILE A 119 7.92 -0.76 -7.41
N VAL A 120 7.89 0.55 -7.15
CA VAL A 120 9.12 1.34 -7.07
C VAL A 120 9.88 1.03 -5.79
N LEU A 121 9.20 0.83 -4.67
CA LEU A 121 9.82 0.43 -3.40
C LEU A 121 10.58 -0.91 -3.53
N GLU A 122 9.99 -1.90 -4.18
CA GLU A 122 10.61 -3.20 -4.40
C GLU A 122 11.73 -3.12 -5.44
N GLN A 123 11.60 -2.31 -6.49
CA GLN A 123 12.70 -2.03 -7.41
C GLN A 123 13.90 -1.43 -6.67
N LEU A 124 13.67 -0.45 -5.79
CA LEU A 124 14.71 0.20 -5.01
C LEU A 124 15.46 -0.76 -4.08
N LYS A 125 14.73 -1.66 -3.42
CA LYS A 125 15.30 -2.70 -2.55
C LYS A 125 16.08 -3.75 -3.34
N ASN A 126 15.44 -4.34 -4.35
CA ASN A 126 15.96 -5.55 -5.01
C ASN A 126 17.12 -5.25 -5.97
N SER A 127 17.23 -4.03 -6.49
CA SER A 127 18.31 -3.63 -7.42
C SER A 127 19.51 -2.96 -6.75
N GLY A 128 19.46 -2.73 -5.43
CA GLY A 128 20.47 -1.93 -4.72
C GLY A 128 20.43 -0.44 -5.07
N SER A 129 19.41 0.02 -5.81
CA SER A 129 19.27 1.41 -6.27
C SER A 129 19.02 2.41 -5.15
N LEU A 130 18.67 1.96 -3.94
CA LEU A 130 18.63 2.79 -2.73
C LEU A 130 19.92 3.60 -2.53
N ARG A 131 21.08 3.04 -2.91
CA ARG A 131 22.38 3.72 -2.80
C ARG A 131 22.47 5.01 -3.62
N TYR A 132 21.65 5.14 -4.67
CA TYR A 132 21.63 6.32 -5.53
C TYR A 132 20.96 7.52 -4.83
N PHE A 133 20.15 7.29 -3.80
CA PHE A 133 19.50 8.32 -3.00
C PHE A 133 20.47 8.79 -1.91
N ARG A 134 21.20 9.89 -2.13
CA ARG A 134 22.25 10.35 -1.20
C ARG A 134 21.73 10.85 0.14
N SER A 135 20.47 11.26 0.22
CA SER A 135 19.85 11.72 1.46
C SER A 135 19.62 10.54 2.41
N GLN A 136 20.30 10.54 3.56
CA GLN A 136 20.10 9.54 4.62
C GLN A 136 18.65 9.57 5.13
N GLU A 137 18.04 10.74 5.19
CA GLU A 137 16.64 10.89 5.60
C GLU A 137 15.69 10.21 4.61
N LEU A 138 15.90 10.39 3.30
CA LEU A 138 15.09 9.68 2.28
C LEU A 138 15.23 8.16 2.41
N GLN A 139 16.45 7.65 2.58
CA GLN A 139 16.67 6.22 2.76
C GLN A 139 15.95 5.69 4.01
N LYS A 140 16.03 6.43 5.13
CA LYS A 140 15.34 6.10 6.38
C LYS A 140 13.82 6.07 6.18
N LEU A 141 13.24 7.11 5.59
CA LEU A 141 11.80 7.21 5.35
C LEU A 141 11.28 6.08 4.42
N ILE A 142 12.04 5.72 3.39
CA ILE A 142 11.72 4.58 2.50
C ILE A 142 11.70 3.26 3.30
N GLY A 143 12.67 3.08 4.19
CA GLY A 143 12.74 1.94 5.09
C GLY A 143 11.55 1.89 6.07
N ASP A 144 11.28 3.01 6.75
CA ASP A 144 10.18 3.14 7.70
C ASP A 144 8.81 2.91 7.02
N LEU A 145 8.62 3.44 5.81
CA LEU A 145 7.40 3.22 5.02
C LEU A 145 7.22 1.75 4.65
N SER A 146 8.31 1.07 4.27
CA SER A 146 8.29 -0.36 3.97
C SER A 146 7.85 -1.19 5.17
N VAL A 147 8.32 -0.84 6.37
CA VAL A 147 7.88 -1.49 7.62
C VAL A 147 6.40 -1.21 7.88
N ALA A 148 5.94 0.03 7.69
CA ALA A 148 4.54 0.39 7.88
C ALA A 148 3.60 -0.38 6.95
N ILE A 149 3.99 -0.60 5.68
CA ILE A 149 3.22 -1.41 4.73
C ILE A 149 3.10 -2.87 5.21
N LEU A 150 4.19 -3.47 5.67
CA LEU A 150 4.17 -4.83 6.21
C LEU A 150 3.25 -4.95 7.44
N GLN A 151 3.31 -3.97 8.35
CA GLN A 151 2.43 -3.93 9.52
C GLN A 151 0.95 -3.78 9.13
N ILE A 152 0.64 -2.96 8.13
CA ILE A 152 -0.73 -2.86 7.61
C ILE A 152 -1.22 -4.21 7.09
N ASN A 153 -0.39 -4.92 6.32
CA ASN A 153 -0.75 -6.22 5.77
C ASN A 153 -1.02 -7.25 6.86
N ASP A 154 -0.16 -7.33 7.88
CA ASP A 154 -0.36 -8.19 9.06
C ASP A 154 -1.67 -7.88 9.79
N ARG A 155 -1.95 -6.59 10.03
CA ARG A 155 -3.19 -6.14 10.66
C ARG A 155 -4.44 -6.51 9.87
N GLN A 156 -4.40 -6.37 8.54
CA GLN A 156 -5.52 -6.73 7.68
C GLN A 156 -5.71 -8.25 7.60
N ALA A 157 -4.63 -9.04 7.71
CA ALA A 157 -4.72 -10.49 7.85
C ALA A 157 -5.40 -10.89 9.17
N LEU A 158 -5.03 -10.25 10.29
CA LEU A 158 -5.71 -10.46 11.57
C LEU A 158 -7.20 -10.10 11.50
N GLU A 159 -7.54 -8.97 10.88
CA GLU A 159 -8.94 -8.57 10.67
C GLU A 159 -9.72 -9.62 9.87
N ASN A 160 -9.08 -10.22 8.85
CA ASN A 160 -9.69 -11.29 8.09
C ASN A 160 -9.93 -12.53 8.94
N ASN A 161 -8.96 -12.92 9.78
CA ASN A 161 -9.10 -14.07 10.68
C ASN A 161 -10.24 -13.86 11.69
N ILE A 162 -10.35 -12.65 12.29
CA ILE A 162 -11.47 -12.30 13.18
C ILE A 162 -12.80 -12.36 12.42
N ARG A 163 -12.83 -11.87 11.19
CA ARG A 163 -14.04 -11.92 10.35
C ARG A 163 -14.45 -13.36 10.06
N GLU A 164 -13.53 -14.21 9.65
CA GLU A 164 -13.76 -15.64 9.37
C GLU A 164 -14.27 -16.37 10.62
N GLN A 165 -13.63 -16.15 11.76
CA GLN A 165 -13.96 -16.86 12.99
C GLN A 165 -15.30 -16.41 13.60
N PHE A 166 -15.63 -15.12 13.52
CA PHE A 166 -16.75 -14.56 14.29
C PHE A 166 -17.86 -13.94 13.44
N LEU A 167 -17.53 -13.27 12.33
CA LEU A 167 -18.54 -12.58 11.50
C LEU A 167 -19.11 -13.46 10.39
N GLN A 168 -18.36 -14.42 9.83
CA GLN A 168 -18.90 -15.31 8.81
C GLN A 168 -20.00 -16.22 9.37
N PRO A 169 -19.84 -16.91 10.53
CA PRO A 169 -20.93 -17.68 11.12
C PRO A 169 -22.15 -16.81 11.40
N PHE A 170 -21.93 -15.59 11.90
CA PHE A 170 -22.98 -14.61 12.13
C PHE A 170 -23.73 -14.25 10.82
N THR A 171 -22.99 -14.02 9.73
CA THR A 171 -23.56 -13.69 8.42
C THR A 171 -24.37 -14.87 7.88
N ILE A 172 -23.85 -16.10 7.99
CA ILE A 172 -24.54 -17.32 7.55
C ILE A 172 -25.87 -17.49 8.29
N SER A 173 -25.89 -17.24 9.59
CA SER A 173 -27.10 -17.42 10.40
C SER A 173 -28.15 -16.32 10.18
N HIS A 174 -27.73 -15.08 9.90
CA HIS A 174 -28.61 -13.92 10.05
C HIS A 174 -28.81 -13.07 8.78
N TYR A 175 -28.02 -13.27 7.72
CA TYR A 175 -28.11 -12.45 6.51
C TYR A 175 -29.16 -12.98 5.51
N ASP A 176 -29.93 -12.07 4.94
CA ASP A 176 -30.92 -12.33 3.89
C ASP A 176 -30.27 -12.25 2.50
N TYR A 177 -29.92 -13.40 1.91
CA TYR A 177 -29.37 -13.44 0.55
C TYR A 177 -30.44 -13.20 -0.55
N GLU A 178 -31.73 -13.30 -0.23
CA GLU A 178 -32.76 -12.86 -1.19
C GLU A 178 -32.81 -11.34 -1.26
N PHE A 179 -32.67 -10.66 -0.12
CA PHE A 179 -32.49 -9.20 -0.07
C PHE A 179 -31.27 -8.78 -0.90
N ASP A 180 -30.16 -9.49 -0.79
CA ASP A 180 -28.95 -9.27 -1.61
C ASP A 180 -29.26 -9.35 -3.11
N SER A 181 -29.91 -10.44 -3.54
CA SER A 181 -30.32 -10.63 -4.94
C SER A 181 -31.25 -9.51 -5.42
N ARG A 182 -32.18 -9.04 -4.57
CA ARG A 182 -33.07 -7.91 -4.89
C ARG A 182 -32.28 -6.61 -5.10
N ILE A 183 -31.40 -6.23 -4.17
CA ILE A 183 -30.63 -4.98 -4.30
C ILE A 183 -29.63 -5.03 -5.46
N THR A 184 -29.09 -6.21 -5.79
CA THR A 184 -28.13 -6.38 -6.89
C THR A 184 -28.78 -6.61 -8.25
N SER A 185 -30.12 -6.66 -8.32
CA SER A 185 -30.84 -7.04 -9.55
C SER A 185 -30.37 -8.41 -10.08
N GLY A 186 -30.33 -9.41 -9.20
CA GLY A 186 -29.87 -10.76 -9.52
C GLY A 186 -28.38 -10.85 -9.85
N GLY A 187 -27.55 -9.97 -9.28
CA GLY A 187 -26.11 -9.90 -9.56
C GLY A 187 -25.72 -9.07 -10.79
N THR A 188 -26.66 -8.39 -11.44
CA THR A 188 -26.37 -7.49 -12.57
C THR A 188 -25.58 -6.25 -12.14
N LEU A 189 -25.80 -5.78 -10.91
CA LEU A 189 -25.07 -4.65 -10.32
C LEU A 189 -23.94 -5.16 -9.43
N LEU A 190 -22.79 -4.50 -9.52
CA LEU A 190 -21.74 -4.66 -8.51
C LEU A 190 -22.33 -4.30 -7.13
N PHE A 191 -22.04 -5.14 -6.15
CA PHE A 191 -22.61 -5.01 -4.81
C PHE A 191 -22.35 -3.63 -4.17
N ILE A 192 -21.18 -3.03 -4.43
CA ILE A 192 -20.86 -1.67 -3.96
C ILE A 192 -21.83 -0.62 -4.50
N ASP A 193 -22.15 -0.73 -5.79
CA ASP A 193 -23.02 0.20 -6.49
C ASP A 193 -24.47 -0.04 -6.12
N ALA A 194 -24.87 -1.31 -5.96
CA ALA A 194 -26.18 -1.70 -5.48
C ALA A 194 -26.50 -1.08 -4.12
N ILE A 195 -25.60 -1.23 -3.12
CA ILE A 195 -25.84 -0.64 -1.79
C ILE A 195 -25.88 0.89 -1.86
N ALA A 196 -24.96 1.52 -2.61
CA ALA A 196 -24.93 2.97 -2.74
C ALA A 196 -26.17 3.54 -3.43
N ARG A 197 -26.74 2.81 -4.40
CA ARG A 197 -28.03 3.15 -5.04
C ARG A 197 -29.19 2.95 -4.08
N TYR A 198 -29.24 1.81 -3.39
CA TYR A 198 -30.30 1.50 -2.43
C TYR A 198 -30.34 2.51 -1.29
N GLU A 199 -29.19 2.92 -0.74
CA GLU A 199 -29.14 3.95 0.31
C GLU A 199 -29.71 5.30 -0.15
N LYS A 200 -29.47 5.69 -1.41
CA LYS A 200 -29.89 6.98 -1.95
C LYS A 200 -31.32 6.99 -2.48
N SER A 201 -31.95 5.83 -2.67
CA SER A 201 -33.32 5.73 -3.18
C SER A 201 -34.34 5.88 -2.05
N ASP A 202 -35.60 6.13 -2.42
CA ASP A 202 -36.74 6.04 -1.49
C ASP A 202 -37.30 4.60 -1.41
N GLU A 203 -36.73 3.67 -2.19
CA GLU A 203 -37.14 2.28 -2.21
C GLU A 203 -36.89 1.59 -0.87
N THR A 204 -37.84 0.79 -0.41
CA THR A 204 -37.71 -0.03 0.80
C THR A 204 -37.86 -1.49 0.42
N ILE A 205 -36.76 -2.23 0.52
CA ILE A 205 -36.74 -3.67 0.26
C ILE A 205 -36.69 -4.37 1.63
N PRO A 206 -37.65 -5.27 1.94
CA PRO A 206 -37.63 -6.01 3.19
C PRO A 206 -36.36 -6.83 3.35
N PHE A 207 -35.70 -6.66 4.50
CA PHE A 207 -34.60 -7.48 4.98
C PHE A 207 -35.10 -8.37 6.10
N HIS A 208 -34.95 -9.69 5.96
CA HIS A 208 -35.38 -10.64 6.98
C HIS A 208 -34.19 -11.11 7.80
N PHE A 209 -34.16 -10.77 9.09
CA PHE A 209 -33.12 -11.26 9.99
C PHE A 209 -33.35 -12.74 10.31
N GLY A 210 -32.44 -13.61 9.88
CA GLY A 210 -32.56 -15.06 10.04
C GLY A 210 -32.35 -15.54 11.48
N HIS A 211 -32.92 -16.71 11.82
CA HIS A 211 -32.68 -17.46 13.06
C HIS A 211 -32.70 -16.61 14.35
N MET A 212 -33.72 -15.77 14.50
CA MET A 212 -33.86 -14.84 15.64
C MET A 212 -33.94 -15.55 17.00
N GLU A 213 -34.53 -16.74 17.03
CA GLU A 213 -34.70 -17.58 18.22
C GLU A 213 -33.36 -18.01 18.83
N ASN A 214 -32.31 -18.07 18.02
CA ASN A 214 -30.96 -18.45 18.43
C ASN A 214 -30.01 -17.25 18.61
N PHE A 215 -30.54 -16.02 18.55
CA PHE A 215 -29.73 -14.81 18.57
C PHE A 215 -29.29 -14.41 19.98
N ASP A 216 -28.03 -14.69 20.32
CA ASP A 216 -27.39 -14.16 21.53
C ASP A 216 -26.93 -12.71 21.33
N ARG A 217 -27.74 -11.76 21.81
CA ARG A 217 -27.47 -10.32 21.79
C ARG A 217 -26.15 -9.94 22.43
N LYS A 218 -25.82 -10.54 23.59
CA LYS A 218 -24.62 -10.17 24.35
C LYS A 218 -23.37 -10.60 23.58
N THR A 219 -23.38 -11.82 23.06
CA THR A 219 -22.28 -12.34 22.24
C THR A 219 -22.16 -11.54 20.94
N ALA A 220 -23.26 -11.24 20.26
CA ALA A 220 -23.26 -10.42 19.04
C ALA A 220 -22.63 -9.04 19.27
N ILE A 221 -23.03 -8.32 20.33
CA ILE A 221 -22.47 -7.02 20.67
C ILE A 221 -20.96 -7.11 20.93
N ASN A 222 -20.51 -8.15 21.65
CA ASN A 222 -19.09 -8.34 21.93
C ASN A 222 -18.28 -8.67 20.67
N VAL A 223 -18.81 -9.49 19.76
CA VAL A 223 -18.19 -9.79 18.46
C VAL A 223 -18.06 -8.54 17.61
N LEU A 224 -19.12 -7.73 17.50
CA LEU A 224 -19.06 -6.46 16.78
C LEU A 224 -18.09 -5.47 17.43
N GLY A 225 -18.01 -5.45 18.76
CA GLY A 225 -17.06 -4.66 19.50
C GLY A 225 -15.61 -5.07 19.25
N LEU A 226 -15.32 -6.38 19.28
CA LEU A 226 -14.00 -6.94 18.97
C LEU A 226 -13.57 -6.56 17.55
N PHE A 227 -14.43 -6.79 16.56
CA PHE A 227 -14.12 -6.48 15.17
C PHE A 227 -14.01 -4.97 14.93
N GLY A 228 -14.97 -4.18 15.39
CA GLY A 228 -15.02 -2.74 15.14
C GLY A 228 -13.96 -1.95 15.91
N MET A 229 -13.86 -2.15 17.23
CA MET A 229 -13.00 -1.34 18.09
C MET A 229 -11.57 -1.89 18.17
N SER A 230 -11.41 -3.20 18.37
CA SER A 230 -10.09 -3.80 18.58
C SER A 230 -9.37 -4.14 17.27
N ALA A 231 -10.11 -4.39 16.19
CA ALA A 231 -9.52 -4.70 14.88
C ALA A 231 -9.51 -3.49 13.95
N ILE A 232 -10.67 -3.11 13.39
CA ILE A 232 -10.78 -2.12 12.32
C ILE A 232 -10.29 -0.73 12.76
N ARG A 233 -10.78 -0.24 13.91
CA ARG A 233 -10.41 1.08 14.44
C ARG A 233 -8.92 1.16 14.79
N ALA A 234 -8.39 0.15 15.47
CA ALA A 234 -6.97 0.12 15.85
C ALA A 234 -6.07 0.20 14.61
N THR A 235 -6.36 -0.59 13.57
CA THR A 235 -5.62 -0.54 12.31
C THR A 235 -5.70 0.83 11.64
N ARG A 236 -6.87 1.47 11.61
CA ARG A 236 -7.01 2.82 11.05
C ARG A 236 -6.23 3.87 11.85
N GLN A 237 -6.40 3.88 13.17
CA GLN A 237 -5.83 4.93 14.03
C GLN A 237 -4.33 4.84 14.18
N GLN A 238 -3.76 3.63 14.13
CA GLN A 238 -2.33 3.41 14.35
C GLN A 238 -1.60 3.20 13.04
N HIS A 239 -2.00 2.20 12.26
CA HIS A 239 -1.21 1.73 11.12
C HIS A 239 -1.47 2.56 9.86
N PHE A 240 -2.73 2.87 9.55
CA PHE A 240 -3.03 3.74 8.40
C PHE A 240 -2.52 5.16 8.67
N GLN A 241 -2.73 5.69 9.88
CA GLN A 241 -2.21 7.01 10.23
C GLN A 241 -0.68 7.06 10.13
N LYS A 242 0.04 6.05 10.65
CA LYS A 242 1.50 5.98 10.52
C LYS A 242 1.97 5.96 9.07
N TYR A 243 1.30 5.19 8.20
CA TYR A 243 1.58 5.21 6.77
C TYR A 243 1.33 6.59 6.16
N ILE A 244 0.21 7.25 6.47
CA ILE A 244 -0.12 8.59 5.96
C ILE A 244 0.97 9.60 6.35
N ASP A 245 1.40 9.58 7.61
CA ASP A 245 2.41 10.51 8.11
C ASP A 245 3.76 10.30 7.40
N LEU A 246 4.21 9.05 7.31
CA LEU A 246 5.45 8.69 6.61
C LEU A 246 5.38 9.02 5.12
N ASN A 247 4.27 8.71 4.47
CA ASN A 247 4.06 8.99 3.06
C ASN A 247 4.09 10.49 2.77
N THR A 248 3.43 11.28 3.63
CA THR A 248 3.42 12.75 3.52
C THR A 248 4.82 13.33 3.66
N GLU A 249 5.58 12.83 4.64
CA GLU A 249 6.97 13.26 4.86
C GLU A 249 7.88 12.88 3.69
N LEU A 250 7.75 11.64 3.18
CA LEU A 250 8.52 11.16 2.05
C LEU A 250 8.21 11.95 0.77
N LEU A 251 6.94 12.26 0.49
CA LEU A 251 6.54 13.12 -0.63
C LEU A 251 7.17 14.52 -0.53
N ARG A 252 7.21 15.10 0.69
CA ARG A 252 7.82 16.41 0.95
C ARG A 252 9.32 16.41 0.69
N GLU A 253 10.03 15.42 1.21
CA GLU A 253 11.48 15.32 1.00
C GLU A 253 11.83 14.98 -0.46
N LEU A 254 11.05 14.13 -1.15
CA LEU A 254 11.25 13.86 -2.58
C LEU A 254 11.09 15.12 -3.44
N ARG A 255 10.07 15.95 -3.18
CA ARG A 255 9.91 17.25 -3.87
C ARG A 255 11.10 18.17 -3.63
N LYS A 256 11.57 18.25 -2.38
CA LYS A 256 12.66 19.14 -1.99
C LYS A 256 13.98 18.73 -2.65
N GLU A 257 14.34 17.46 -2.56
CA GLU A 257 15.62 16.93 -3.04
C GLU A 257 15.70 16.84 -4.57
N TYR A 258 14.58 16.55 -5.24
CA TYR A 258 14.54 16.32 -6.70
C TYR A 258 13.77 17.41 -7.48
N HIS A 259 13.33 18.48 -6.82
CA HIS A 259 12.60 19.60 -7.42
C HIS A 259 11.36 19.16 -8.22
N LEU A 260 10.64 18.17 -7.69
CA LEU A 260 9.42 17.63 -8.29
C LEU A 260 8.24 18.59 -8.08
N LYS A 261 7.29 18.59 -9.02
CA LYS A 261 6.08 19.43 -8.99
C LYS A 261 4.91 18.74 -8.28
#